data_AF-K2DJ81-F1
#
_entry.id   AF-K2DJ81-F1
#
_cell.length_a   1.000
_cell.length_b   1.000
_cell.length_c   1.000
_cell.angle_alpha   90.00
_cell.angle_beta   90.00
_cell.angle_gamma   90.00
#
_symmetry.space_group_name_H-M   'P 1'
#
loop_
_entity.id
_entity.type
_entity.pdbx_description
1 polymer ?
#
loop_
_entity_poly.entity_id
_entity_poly.type
_entity_poly.pdbx_seq_one_letter_code
_entity_poly.pdbx_strand_id
1 'polypeptide(L)' 'ILEKAKLIIKRRQGKQQLVHASPTTLKEATEYLKTYEKLWNDRLDSLEQYLSSLPPSP' A
#
# COMPACT_ATOMS: atom_id res chain seq x y z
N ILE A 1 1.06 2.84 17.80
CA ILE A 1 0.50 2.00 16.70
C ILE A 1 1.60 1.51 15.78
N LEU A 2 2.36 2.39 15.13
CA LEU A 2 3.42 2.01 14.16
C LEU A 2 4.47 1.02 14.69
N GLU A 3 4.93 1.19 15.92
CA GLU A 3 5.90 0.27 16.56
C GLU A 3 5.28 -1.11 16.84
N LYS A 4 4.01 -1.16 17.27
CA LYS A 4 3.26 -2.43 17.44
C LYS A 4 3.09 -3.15 16.10
N ALA A 5 2.89 -2.38 15.03
CA ALA A 5 2.85 -2.87 13.66
C ALA A 5 4.24 -3.13 13.05
N LYS A 6 5.33 -2.96 13.82
CA LYS A 6 6.73 -3.16 13.40
C LYS A 6 7.18 -2.30 12.21
N LEU A 7 6.44 -1.23 11.89
CA LEU A 7 6.77 -0.30 10.80
C LEU A 7 7.91 0.65 11.17
N ILE A 8 8.15 0.83 12.47
CA ILE A 8 9.22 1.63 13.02
C ILE A 8 9.96 0.86 14.10
N ILE A 9 11.23 1.19 14.30
CA ILE A 9 12.09 0.70 15.35
C ILE A 9 12.41 1.88 16.26
N LYS A 10 12.25 1.69 17.58
CA LYS A 10 12.66 2.68 18.58
C LYS A 10 13.86 2.18 19.36
N ARG A 11 14.82 3.07 19.59
CA ARG A 11 15.95 2.82 20.49
C ARG A 11 16.12 4.00 21.44
N ARG A 12 16.34 3.69 22.72
CA ARG A 12 16.59 4.71 23.72
C ARG A 12 18.04 5.13 23.69
N GLN A 13 18.29 6.45 23.64
CA GLN A 13 19.61 7.05 23.79
C GLN A 13 19.54 8.08 24.92
N GLY A 14 19.84 7.64 26.15
CA GLY A 14 19.73 8.47 27.35
C GLY A 14 18.29 8.94 27.61
N LYS A 15 18.07 10.27 27.52
CA LYS A 15 16.76 10.91 27.65
C LYS A 15 15.99 11.00 26.32
N GLN A 16 16.62 10.64 25.21
CA GLN A 16 16.02 10.69 23.88
C GLN A 16 15.56 9.30 23.42
N GLN A 17 14.59 9.30 22.50
CA GLN A 17 14.13 8.13 21.76
C GLN A 17 14.43 8.36 20.29
N LEU A 18 15.33 7.56 19.72
CA LEU A 18 15.58 7.54 18.29
C LEU A 18 14.55 6.64 17.62
N VAL A 19 13.86 7.18 16.62
CA VAL A 19 12.83 6.47 15.86
C VAL A 19 13.28 6.36 14.42
N HIS A 20 13.32 5.14 13.91
CA HIS A 20 13.68 4.86 12.52
C HIS A 20 12.57 4.06 11.87
N ALA A 21 12.35 4.28 10.56
CA ALA A 21 11.53 3.38 9.76
C ALA A 21 12.16 1.97 9.73
N SER A 22 11.34 0.94 9.63
CA SER A 22 11.78 -0.44 9.38
C SER A 22 11.72 -0.73 7.88
N PRO A 23 12.85 -0.71 7.14
CA PRO A 23 12.82 -0.90 5.68
C PRO A 23 12.30 -2.28 5.28
N THR A 24 12.59 -3.30 6.08
CA THR A 24 12.16 -4.68 5.85
C THR A 24 10.63 -4.79 5.95
N THR A 25 10.05 -4.36 7.07
CA THR A 25 8.60 -4.43 7.29
C THR A 25 7.84 -3.56 6.28
N LEU A 26 8.38 -2.39 5.94
CA LEU A 26 7.77 -1.51 4.94
C LEU A 26 7.78 -2.15 3.55
N LYS A 27 8.86 -2.85 3.18
CA LYS A 27 8.94 -3.57 1.91
C LYS A 27 7.90 -4.68 1.86
N GLU A 28 7.80 -5.51 2.90
CA GLU A 28 6.80 -6.59 2.98
C GLU A 28 5.37 -6.05 2.89
N ALA A 29 5.06 -4.98 3.63
CA ALA A 29 3.74 -4.34 3.58
C ALA A 29 3.44 -3.79 2.17
N THR A 30 4.44 -3.21 1.50
CA THR A 30 4.30 -2.69 0.13
C THR A 30 4.06 -3.83 -0.86
N GLU A 31 4.80 -4.94 -0.74
CA GLU A 31 4.62 -6.13 -1.59
C GLU A 31 3.23 -6.75 -1.43
N TYR A 32 2.72 -6.80 -0.20
CA TYR A 32 1.35 -7.24 0.06
C TYR A 32 0.32 -6.33 -0.64
N LEU A 33 0.47 -5.01 -0.50
CA LEU A 33 -0.45 -4.04 -1.11
C LEU A 33 -0.42 -4.08 -2.64
N LYS A 34 0.72 -4.36 -3.27
CA LYS A 34 0.84 -4.51 -4.73
C LYS A 34 -0.09 -5.58 -5.30
N THR A 35 -0.42 -6.62 -4.52
CA THR A 35 -1.35 -7.66 -4.95
C THR A 35 -2.76 -7.11 -5.12
N TYR A 36 -3.19 -6.27 -4.17
CA TYR A 36 -4.49 -5.59 -4.25
C TYR A 36 -4.52 -4.51 -5.31
N GLU A 37 -3.42 -3.75 -5.43
CA GLU A 37 -3.26 -2.75 -6.48
C GLU A 37 -3.47 -3.36 -7.87
N LYS A 38 -2.83 -4.51 -8.13
CA LYS A 38 -3.03 -5.23 -9.39
C LYS A 38 -4.49 -5.61 -9.61
N LEU A 39 -5.13 -6.22 -8.61
CA LEU A 39 -6.54 -6.62 -8.71
C LEU A 39 -7.48 -5.44 -8.99
N TRP A 40 -7.24 -4.30 -8.35
CA TRP A 40 -8.05 -3.11 -8.56
C TRP A 40 -7.83 -2.51 -9.94
N ASN A 41 -6.59 -2.43 -10.40
CA ASN A 41 -6.28 -1.95 -11.74
C ASN A 41 -6.94 -2.85 -12.80
N ASP A 42 -6.80 -4.18 -12.68
CA ASP A 42 -7.43 -5.13 -13.62
C ASP A 42 -8.96 -4.94 -13.69
N ARG A 43 -9.62 -4.63 -12.55
CA ARG A 43 -11.06 -4.37 -12.50
C ARG A 43 -11.44 -3.03 -13.12
N LEU A 44 -10.64 -1.99 -12.90
CA LEU A 44 -10.87 -0.67 -13.47
C LEU A 44 -10.69 -0.70 -14.98
N ASP A 45 -9.67 -1.40 -15.47
CA ASP A 45 -9.44 -1.61 -16.91
C ASP A 45 -10.62 -2.34 -17.55
N SER A 46 -11.12 -3.40 -16.91
CA SER A 46 -12.31 -4.12 -17.40
C SER A 46 -13.56 -3.23 -17.41
N LEU A 47 -13.72 -2.34 -16.42
CA LEU A 47 -14.82 -1.39 -16.38
C LEU A 47 -14.71 -0.37 -17.51
N GLU A 48 -13.51 0.17 -17.76
CA GLU A 48 -13.26 1.11 -18.84
C GLU A 48 -13.55 0.49 -20.21
N GLN A 49 -13.13 -0.76 -20.44
CA GLN A 49 -13.45 -1.50 -21.65
C GLN A 49 -14.95 -1.69 -21.83
N TYR A 50 -15.66 -2.06 -20.77
CA TYR A 50 -17.12 -2.21 -20.80
C TYR A 50 -17.80 -0.88 -21.14
N LEU A 51 -17.43 0.21 -20.46
CA LEU A 51 -17.99 1.54 -20.72
C LEU A 51 -17.70 2.02 -22.15
N SER A 52 -16.51 1.74 -22.68
CA SER A 52 -16.15 2.06 -24.06
C SER A 52 -16.90 1.22 -25.10
N SER A 53 -17.36 0.02 -24.70
CA SER A 53 -18.15 -0.86 -25.57
C SER A 53 -19.63 -0.49 -25.64
N LEU A 54 -20.11 0.37 -24.72
CA LEU A 54 -21.49 0.83 -24.74
C LEU A 54 -21.70 1.78 -25.93
N PRO A 55 -22.77 1.59 -26.73
CA PRO A 55 -23.13 2.54 -27.76
C PRO A 55 -23.44 3.91 -27.11
N PRO A 56 -23.13 5.03 -27.78
CA PRO A 56 -23.47 6.35 -27.24
C PRO A 56 -24.97 6.41 -27.00
N SER A 57 -25.34 6.86 -25.79
CA SER A 57 -26.73 7.10 -25.45
C SER A 57 -27.33 8.09 -26.45
N PRO A 58 -28.57 7.88 -26.95
CA PRO A 58 -29.21 8.75 -27.93
C PRO A 58 -29.41 10.19 -27.42
#